data_AF-A0A7V5FRU6-F1
#
_entry.id   AF-A0A7V5FRU6-F1
#
_cell.length_a   1.000
_cell.length_b   1.000
_cell.length_c   1.000
_cell.angle_alpha   90.00
_cell.angle_beta   90.00
_cell.angle_gamma   90.00
#
_symmetry.space_group_name_H-M   'P 1'
#
loop_
_entity.id
_entity.type
_entity.pdbx_description
1 polymer ?
#
loop_
_entity_poly.entity_id
_entity_poly.type
_entity_poly.pdbx_seq_one_letter_code
_entity_poly.pdbx_strand_id
1 'polypeptide(L)'
;MAEQTDATPRTENPKNGFQVLIGRINEWPLPRKLALMAVTLISLALFAFIILQARTADYQLLYANLDESDAASIVDRLKGNNTPYQLTNNGKNIRVPVNTVHEMRLQLASAGLPRGGGVGFEIFDKQSFALTDFVQRVNYTRALQGELARTIASLNPVESARVHLALPEKRLFKDQQKPATASVIVNLQPGRRMSETQIQGIVYLVSGSIEGLDTDHVTVIDQNGKILTGTGNKGLLGTLSPDMLEFQVQVEKSMEERAQALLDKALGSKKAMVRITASLDFAQFEKTEEIFDPEEPVIRSEQINEEKSGSEIVGGVPGVQSNLQGNTNSAASATPPSSRAQKTTNYEISKVVSKTVNPVGTIKKISVSVLVADKIIPATKKEPEKTLPRTEAELASLKKMISSA
;
A
#
# COMPACT_ATOMS: atom_id res chain seq x y z
N MET A 1 -57.27 78.76 77.71
CA MET A 1 -56.04 78.71 78.53
C MET A 1 -55.12 77.73 77.83
N ALA A 2 -54.29 78.22 76.90
CA ALA A 2 -52.91 78.73 77.14
C ALA A 2 -51.94 77.52 77.20
N GLU A 3 -50.79 77.46 76.54
CA GLU A 3 -49.87 78.42 75.91
C GLU A 3 -48.87 77.56 75.10
N GLN A 4 -48.65 77.78 73.80
CA GLN A 4 -47.45 78.41 73.21
C GLN A 4 -46.09 77.89 73.76
N THR A 5 -45.36 77.09 72.96
CA THR A 5 -44.12 77.42 72.18
C THR A 5 -42.82 77.29 72.96
N ASP A 6 -41.87 76.51 72.42
CA ASP A 6 -40.53 77.03 72.10
C ASP A 6 -39.77 76.16 71.09
N ALA A 7 -38.86 76.79 70.36
CA ALA A 7 -38.13 76.29 69.21
C ALA A 7 -36.64 76.02 69.55
N THR A 8 -36.07 74.97 68.92
CA THR A 8 -34.66 74.71 68.44
C THR A 8 -33.43 75.32 69.15
N PRO A 9 -32.27 74.59 69.23
CA PRO A 9 -31.37 74.53 68.05
C PRO A 9 -30.42 73.31 67.86
N ARG A 10 -30.12 73.07 66.57
CA ARG A 10 -28.85 72.73 65.86
C ARG A 10 -27.79 71.72 66.38
N THR A 11 -27.54 70.76 65.45
CA THR A 11 -26.25 70.20 64.94
C THR A 11 -25.34 69.37 65.83
N GLU A 12 -25.19 68.07 65.51
CA GLU A 12 -23.88 67.37 65.52
C GLU A 12 -23.80 66.25 64.45
N ASN A 13 -22.57 66.09 63.95
CA ASN A 13 -22.03 65.32 62.83
C ASN A 13 -22.07 63.79 63.06
N PRO A 14 -22.39 62.92 62.07
CA PRO A 14 -22.35 61.47 62.30
C PRO A 14 -20.90 60.95 62.35
N LYS A 15 -20.40 60.66 63.55
CA LYS A 15 -19.18 59.86 63.75
C LYS A 15 -19.39 58.46 63.15
N ASN A 16 -18.40 58.02 62.37
CA ASN A 16 -18.28 56.70 61.74
C ASN A 16 -18.88 55.56 62.59
N GLY A 17 -20.02 55.01 62.14
CA GLY A 17 -20.75 53.95 62.87
C GLY A 17 -19.92 52.72 63.21
N PHE A 18 -18.86 52.44 62.44
CA PHE A 18 -17.93 51.33 62.69
C PHE A 18 -17.04 51.56 63.92
N GLN A 19 -16.64 52.80 64.20
CA GLN A 19 -15.85 53.14 65.40
C GLN A 19 -16.71 53.15 66.66
N VAL A 20 -17.99 53.55 66.54
CA VAL A 20 -18.96 53.49 67.65
C VAL A 20 -19.29 52.03 68.02
N LEU A 21 -19.35 51.13 67.03
CA LEU A 21 -19.51 49.69 67.25
C LEU A 21 -18.30 49.08 67.97
N ILE A 22 -17.08 49.40 67.57
CA ILE A 22 -15.85 48.89 68.21
C ILE A 22 -15.70 49.42 69.64
N GLY A 23 -16.03 50.71 69.87
CA GLY A 23 -16.01 51.31 71.22
C GLY A 23 -17.00 50.65 72.17
N ARG A 24 -18.25 50.41 71.72
CA ARG A 24 -19.28 49.71 72.53
C ARG A 24 -18.91 48.27 72.86
N ILE A 25 -18.21 47.55 71.97
CA ILE A 25 -17.78 46.17 72.21
C ILE A 25 -16.69 46.11 73.29
N ASN A 26 -15.86 47.16 73.43
CA ASN A 26 -14.79 47.18 74.42
C ASN A 26 -15.26 47.52 75.85
N GLU A 27 -16.43 48.14 76.01
CA GLU A 27 -17.05 48.44 77.31
C GLU A 27 -17.89 47.28 77.88
N TRP A 28 -18.03 46.17 77.15
CA TRP A 28 -18.83 45.04 77.60
C TRP A 28 -18.18 44.24 78.74
N PRO A 29 -18.97 43.74 79.71
CA PRO A 29 -18.47 42.87 80.75
C PRO A 29 -17.83 41.60 80.13
N LEU A 30 -16.70 41.16 80.70
CA LEU A 30 -15.90 39.99 80.27
C LEU A 30 -16.70 38.77 79.74
N PRO A 31 -17.80 38.32 80.39
CA PRO A 31 -18.58 37.18 79.87
C PRO A 31 -19.24 37.45 78.51
N ARG A 32 -19.60 38.70 78.19
CA ARG A 32 -20.24 39.06 76.90
C ARG A 32 -19.22 39.14 75.76
N LYS A 33 -17.95 39.47 76.05
CA LYS A 33 -16.84 39.42 75.08
C LYS A 33 -16.48 37.97 74.72
N LEU A 34 -16.42 37.09 75.73
CA LEU A 34 -16.21 35.65 75.52
C LEU A 34 -17.34 35.02 74.71
N ALA A 35 -18.59 35.40 74.99
CA ALA A 35 -19.75 34.93 74.22
C ALA A 35 -19.69 35.37 72.76
N LEU A 36 -19.30 36.62 72.47
CA LEU A 36 -19.18 37.10 71.09
C LEU A 36 -18.03 36.40 70.35
N MET A 37 -16.88 36.19 71.00
CA MET A 37 -15.78 35.40 70.43
C MET A 37 -16.21 33.97 70.10
N ALA A 38 -16.91 33.29 71.01
CA ALA A 38 -17.41 31.95 70.78
C ALA A 38 -18.39 31.90 69.58
N VAL A 39 -19.32 32.85 69.49
CA VAL A 39 -20.26 32.94 68.36
C VAL A 39 -19.54 33.19 67.04
N THR A 40 -18.53 34.06 67.00
CA THR A 40 -17.74 34.30 65.77
C THR A 40 -16.94 33.07 65.36
N LEU A 41 -16.39 32.31 66.31
CA LEU A 41 -15.58 31.12 66.04
C LEU A 41 -16.47 29.97 65.55
N ILE A 42 -17.65 29.79 66.15
CA ILE A 42 -18.67 28.84 65.69
C ILE A 42 -19.19 29.22 64.30
N SER A 43 -19.43 30.51 64.04
CA SER A 43 -19.85 30.99 62.72
C SER A 43 -18.78 30.73 61.66
N LEU A 44 -17.50 30.99 61.95
CA LEU A 44 -16.40 30.64 61.06
C LEU A 44 -16.31 29.14 60.80
N ALA A 45 -16.43 28.31 61.85
CA ALA A 45 -16.38 26.86 61.73
C ALA A 45 -17.56 26.32 60.90
N LEU A 46 -18.76 26.87 61.09
CA LEU A 46 -19.94 26.54 60.29
C LEU A 46 -19.74 26.94 58.82
N PHE A 47 -19.19 28.13 58.56
CA PHE A 47 -18.92 28.61 57.22
C PHE A 47 -17.85 27.75 56.51
N ALA A 48 -16.79 27.37 57.23
CA ALA A 48 -15.77 26.46 56.74
C ALA A 48 -16.34 25.07 56.44
N PHE A 49 -17.23 24.56 57.30
CA PHE A 49 -17.92 23.28 57.11
C PHE A 49 -18.82 23.30 55.86
N ILE A 50 -19.58 24.38 55.64
CA ILE A 50 -20.42 24.56 54.45
C ILE A 50 -19.56 24.61 53.17
N ILE A 51 -18.42 25.33 53.19
CA ILE A 51 -17.50 25.39 52.06
C ILE A 51 -16.86 24.02 51.76
N LEU A 52 -16.54 23.25 52.80
CA LEU A 52 -16.01 21.89 52.66
C LEU A 52 -17.06 20.93 52.08
N GLN A 53 -18.32 21.03 52.52
CA GLN A 53 -19.42 20.22 51.97
C GLN A 53 -19.78 20.59 50.52
N ALA A 54 -19.67 21.87 50.15
CA ALA A 54 -19.95 22.33 48.79
C ALA A 54 -18.96 21.82 47.72
N ARG A 55 -17.91 21.09 48.11
CA ARG A 55 -16.90 20.53 47.18
C ARG A 55 -17.21 19.13 46.65
N THR A 56 -18.31 18.49 47.04
CA THR A 56 -18.69 17.19 46.46
C THR A 56 -19.35 17.39 45.10
N ALA A 57 -18.55 17.61 44.06
CA ALA A 57 -19.03 17.57 42.69
C ALA A 57 -19.40 16.13 42.32
N ASP A 58 -20.65 15.91 41.89
CA ASP A 58 -21.06 14.61 41.35
C ASP A 58 -20.32 14.32 40.04
N TYR A 59 -19.70 13.14 39.94
CA TYR A 59 -18.93 12.71 38.76
C TYR A 59 -19.74 11.76 37.89
N GLN A 60 -19.96 12.16 36.64
CA GLN A 60 -20.62 11.36 35.63
C GLN A 60 -19.63 10.89 34.56
N LEU A 61 -19.93 9.72 33.99
CA LEU A 61 -19.11 9.09 32.97
C LEU A 61 -19.08 9.94 31.69
N LEU A 62 -17.88 10.39 31.30
CA LEU A 62 -17.66 11.09 30.04
C LEU A 62 -17.56 10.08 28.89
N TYR A 63 -16.62 9.14 29.02
CA TYR A 63 -16.37 8.02 28.11
C TYR A 63 -16.01 6.76 28.91
N ALA A 64 -16.38 5.60 28.36
CA ALA A 64 -16.02 4.29 28.90
C ALA A 64 -15.32 3.44 27.84
N ASN A 65 -14.52 2.48 28.32
CA ASN A 65 -13.80 1.50 27.49
C ASN A 65 -12.91 2.16 26.41
N LEU A 66 -12.16 3.18 26.82
CA LEU A 66 -11.15 3.82 25.98
C LEU A 66 -9.89 2.95 25.90
N ASP A 67 -9.25 2.97 24.72
CA ASP A 67 -7.88 2.49 24.55
C ASP A 67 -6.90 3.44 25.25
N GLU A 68 -5.73 2.94 25.66
CA GLU A 68 -4.75 3.72 26.44
C GLU A 68 -4.30 5.02 25.75
N SER A 69 -4.16 4.99 24.42
CA SER A 69 -3.80 6.16 23.60
C SER A 69 -4.91 7.23 23.56
N ASP A 70 -6.17 6.81 23.44
CA ASP A 70 -7.32 7.71 23.46
C ASP A 70 -7.56 8.26 24.86
N ALA A 71 -7.40 7.42 25.89
CA ALA A 71 -7.47 7.84 27.29
C ALA A 71 -6.40 8.89 27.61
N ALA A 72 -5.15 8.69 27.17
CA ALA A 72 -4.06 9.65 27.35
C ALA A 72 -4.38 10.98 26.64
N SER A 73 -4.80 10.93 25.36
CA SER A 73 -5.15 12.12 24.58
C SER A 73 -6.31 12.93 25.21
N ILE A 74 -7.32 12.25 25.75
CA ILE A 74 -8.45 12.90 26.41
C ILE A 74 -8.02 13.50 27.76
N VAL A 75 -7.21 12.79 28.55
CA VAL A 75 -6.68 13.29 29.82
C VAL A 75 -5.82 14.53 29.61
N ASP A 76 -4.95 14.55 28.60
CA ASP A 76 -4.12 15.71 28.28
C ASP A 76 -4.98 16.93 27.91
N ARG A 77 -6.07 16.73 27.18
CA ARG A 77 -7.01 17.80 26.86
C ARG A 77 -7.79 18.30 28.07
N LEU A 78 -8.23 17.40 28.95
CA LEU A 78 -8.90 17.75 30.20
C LEU A 78 -7.98 18.52 31.16
N LYS A 79 -6.70 18.13 31.25
CA LYS A 79 -5.66 18.87 31.98
C LYS A 79 -5.44 20.26 31.39
N GLY A 80 -5.31 20.37 30.07
CA GLY A 80 -5.14 21.66 29.39
C GLY A 80 -6.30 22.63 29.64
N ASN A 81 -7.51 22.11 29.80
CA ASN A 81 -8.71 22.89 30.10
C ASN A 81 -8.97 23.09 31.61
N ASN A 82 -8.07 22.62 32.48
CA ASN A 82 -8.24 22.64 33.95
C ASN A 82 -9.54 22.00 34.45
N THR A 83 -10.06 21.01 33.73
CA THR A 83 -11.29 20.31 34.11
C THR A 83 -10.96 19.21 35.12
N PRO A 84 -11.60 19.17 36.31
CA PRO A 84 -11.45 18.06 37.25
C PRO A 84 -11.89 16.75 36.59
N TYR A 85 -11.09 15.69 36.73
CA TYR A 85 -11.41 14.38 36.17
C TYR A 85 -11.05 13.25 37.14
N GLN A 86 -11.75 12.13 37.02
CA GLN A 86 -11.48 10.90 37.74
C GLN A 86 -11.29 9.75 36.76
N LEU A 87 -10.24 8.97 36.98
CA LEU A 87 -9.95 7.76 36.22
C LEU A 87 -10.51 6.57 37.00
N THR A 88 -11.35 5.76 36.35
CA THR A 88 -11.86 4.50 36.89
C THR A 88 -11.58 3.37 35.90
N ASN A 89 -11.72 2.11 36.33
CA ASN A 89 -11.48 0.93 35.49
C ASN A 89 -10.07 0.95 34.85
N ASN A 90 -9.03 1.05 35.68
CA ASN A 90 -7.62 1.12 35.27
C ASN A 90 -7.33 2.20 34.20
N GLY A 91 -8.01 3.34 34.25
CA GLY A 91 -7.79 4.45 33.31
C GLY A 91 -8.58 4.36 32.00
N LYS A 92 -9.35 3.29 31.78
CA LYS A 92 -10.19 3.12 30.58
C LYS A 92 -11.51 3.89 30.65
N ASN A 93 -11.91 4.34 31.84
CA ASN A 93 -13.12 5.13 32.04
C ASN A 93 -12.73 6.50 32.61
N ILE A 94 -13.23 7.56 31.96
CA ILE A 94 -12.99 8.95 32.38
C ILE A 94 -14.31 9.54 32.86
N ARG A 95 -14.31 10.06 34.09
CA ARG A 95 -15.48 10.73 34.70
C ARG A 95 -15.15 12.21 34.93
N VAL A 96 -16.12 13.08 34.71
CA VAL A 96 -16.01 14.54 34.92
C VAL A 96 -17.24 15.05 35.69
N PRO A 97 -17.20 16.24 36.30
CA PRO A 97 -18.34 16.84 36.97
C PRO A 97 -19.59 16.87 36.07
N VAL A 98 -20.75 16.44 36.59
CA VAL A 98 -22.04 16.34 35.86
C VAL A 98 -22.33 17.58 35.02
N ASN A 99 -22.07 18.77 35.57
CA ASN A 99 -22.35 20.06 34.93
C ASN A 99 -21.52 20.32 33.66
N THR A 100 -20.40 19.61 33.48
CA THR A 100 -19.45 19.83 32.38
C THR A 100 -19.47 18.73 31.31
N VAL A 101 -20.19 17.62 31.54
CA VAL A 101 -20.12 16.42 30.68
C VAL A 101 -20.47 16.75 29.22
N HIS A 102 -21.56 17.48 28.98
CA HIS A 102 -22.02 17.79 27.64
C HIS A 102 -21.10 18.77 26.92
N GLU A 103 -20.62 19.79 27.63
CA GLU A 103 -19.65 20.76 27.10
C GLU A 103 -18.34 20.07 26.73
N MET A 104 -17.81 19.23 27.63
CA MET A 104 -16.57 18.48 27.39
C MET A 104 -16.71 17.51 26.22
N ARG A 105 -17.87 16.86 26.03
CA ARG A 105 -18.11 16.02 24.84
C ARG A 105 -18.06 16.84 23.55
N LEU A 106 -18.68 18.01 23.53
CA LEU A 106 -18.66 18.89 22.36
C LEU A 106 -17.25 19.38 22.06
N GLN A 107 -16.49 19.78 23.09
CA GLN A 107 -15.10 20.21 22.95
C GLN A 107 -14.18 19.07 22.47
N LEU A 108 -14.31 17.87 23.03
CA LEU A 108 -13.51 16.72 22.62
C LEU A 108 -13.87 16.26 21.20
N ALA A 109 -15.15 16.30 20.83
CA ALA A 109 -15.58 16.04 19.47
C ALA A 109 -15.02 17.07 18.47
N SER A 110 -14.97 18.35 18.85
CA SER A 110 -14.33 19.39 18.02
C SER A 110 -12.83 19.18 17.82
N ALA A 111 -12.20 18.48 18.76
CA ALA A 111 -10.79 18.09 18.69
C ALA A 111 -10.58 16.71 18.03
N GLY A 112 -11.63 16.06 17.54
CA GLY A 112 -11.55 14.71 16.93
C GLY A 112 -11.22 13.60 17.92
N LEU A 113 -11.55 13.78 19.20
CA LEU A 113 -11.35 12.79 20.26
C LEU A 113 -12.69 12.14 20.69
N PRO A 114 -12.69 10.83 21.02
CA PRO A 114 -11.59 9.86 20.84
C PRO A 114 -11.31 9.61 19.35
N ARG A 115 -10.04 9.34 19.00
CA ARG A 115 -9.65 9.14 17.59
C ARG A 115 -10.18 7.80 17.06
N GLY A 116 -10.53 6.89 17.96
CA GLY A 116 -10.98 5.56 17.62
C GLY A 116 -9.80 4.80 17.06
N GLY A 117 -9.06 4.12 17.93
CA GLY A 117 -8.20 3.04 17.48
C GLY A 117 -9.04 2.11 16.62
N GLY A 118 -8.67 1.95 15.34
CA GLY A 118 -9.37 1.02 14.46
C GLY A 118 -9.50 -0.33 15.17
N VAL A 119 -10.68 -0.94 15.07
CA VAL A 119 -10.95 -2.25 15.67
C VAL A 119 -10.07 -3.29 14.98
N GLY A 120 -9.06 -3.80 15.69
CA GLY A 120 -8.19 -4.89 15.25
C GLY A 120 -8.75 -6.23 15.69
N PHE A 121 -7.89 -7.17 16.08
CA PHE A 121 -8.33 -8.49 16.57
C PHE A 121 -8.99 -8.45 17.96
N GLU A 122 -8.98 -7.32 18.67
CA GLU A 122 -9.57 -7.20 20.01
C GLU A 122 -11.10 -7.39 20.02
N ILE A 123 -11.74 -7.32 18.85
CA ILE A 123 -13.16 -7.66 18.68
C ILE A 123 -13.46 -9.14 18.96
N PHE A 124 -12.46 -10.02 18.87
CA PHE A 124 -12.60 -11.45 19.13
C PHE A 124 -12.46 -11.81 20.61
N ASP A 125 -11.85 -10.94 21.42
CA ASP A 125 -11.71 -11.16 22.87
C ASP A 125 -13.06 -11.08 23.59
N LYS A 126 -14.05 -10.44 22.97
CA LYS A 126 -15.44 -10.39 23.44
C LYS A 126 -16.18 -11.63 22.93
N GLN A 127 -16.11 -12.72 23.70
CA GLN A 127 -16.87 -13.95 23.39
C GLN A 127 -18.38 -13.66 23.34
N SER A 128 -18.95 -13.75 22.13
CA SER A 128 -20.39 -13.84 21.92
C SER A 128 -20.69 -15.24 21.38
N PHE A 129 -21.44 -16.04 22.13
CA PHE A 129 -21.67 -17.47 21.84
C PHE A 129 -22.63 -17.72 20.66
N ALA A 130 -23.13 -16.67 20.00
CA ALA A 130 -24.16 -16.76 18.96
C ALA A 130 -23.77 -16.05 17.65
N LEU A 131 -22.50 -16.15 17.22
CA LEU A 131 -22.06 -15.56 15.95
C LEU A 131 -22.29 -16.53 14.78
N THR A 132 -22.82 -16.02 13.67
CA THR A 132 -22.90 -16.75 12.40
C THR A 132 -21.57 -16.68 11.65
N ASP A 133 -21.32 -17.64 10.76
CA ASP A 133 -20.11 -17.66 9.90
C ASP A 133 -19.91 -16.37 9.11
N PHE A 134 -21.01 -15.74 8.67
CA PHE A 134 -20.98 -14.45 7.99
C PHE A 134 -20.43 -13.34 8.91
N VAL A 135 -20.96 -13.26 10.14
CA VAL A 135 -20.49 -12.25 11.11
C VAL A 135 -19.04 -12.49 11.50
N GLN A 136 -18.63 -13.74 11.70
CA GLN A 136 -17.24 -14.08 11.98
C GLN A 136 -16.30 -13.65 10.85
N ARG A 137 -16.69 -13.84 9.60
CA ARG A 137 -15.91 -13.41 8.41
C ARG A 137 -15.82 -11.88 8.30
N VAL A 138 -16.92 -11.18 8.52
CA VAL A 138 -16.94 -9.70 8.52
C VAL A 138 -16.02 -9.17 9.62
N ASN A 139 -16.12 -9.73 10.83
CA ASN A 139 -15.25 -9.38 11.94
C ASN A 139 -13.78 -9.67 11.60
N TYR A 140 -13.47 -10.86 11.06
CA TYR A 140 -12.11 -11.20 10.64
C TYR A 140 -11.54 -10.21 9.63
N THR A 141 -12.33 -9.83 8.63
CA THR A 141 -11.93 -8.85 7.61
C THR A 141 -11.68 -7.47 8.23
N ARG A 142 -12.54 -7.03 9.15
CA ARG A 142 -12.38 -5.76 9.88
C ARG A 142 -11.13 -5.75 10.76
N ALA A 143 -10.89 -6.83 11.49
CA ALA A 143 -9.71 -7.01 12.31
C ALA A 143 -8.43 -6.92 11.46
N LEU A 144 -8.40 -7.62 10.33
CA LEU A 144 -7.26 -7.60 9.40
C LEU A 144 -7.02 -6.20 8.83
N GLN A 145 -8.08 -5.48 8.45
CA GLN A 145 -7.98 -4.08 8.02
C GLN A 145 -7.39 -3.18 9.12
N GLY A 146 -7.82 -3.37 10.37
CA GLY A 146 -7.32 -2.63 11.53
C GLY A 146 -5.84 -2.88 11.80
N GLU A 147 -5.41 -4.15 11.82
CA GLU A 147 -4.01 -4.52 12.05
C GLU A 147 -3.07 -4.05 10.93
N LEU A 148 -3.50 -4.20 9.67
CA LEU A 148 -2.73 -3.68 8.54
C LEU A 148 -2.60 -2.16 8.62
N ALA A 149 -3.68 -1.46 8.94
CA ALA A 149 -3.66 -0.01 9.13
C ALA A 149 -2.68 0.41 10.24
N ARG A 150 -2.68 -0.27 11.39
CA ARG A 150 -1.74 0.01 12.49
C ARG A 150 -0.29 -0.28 12.10
N THR A 151 -0.06 -1.40 11.42
CA THR A 151 1.28 -1.78 10.96
C THR A 151 1.83 -0.75 9.96
N ILE A 152 1.02 -0.31 9.00
CA ILE A 152 1.41 0.71 8.03
C ILE A 152 1.62 2.08 8.72
N ALA A 153 0.78 2.43 9.69
CA ALA A 153 0.93 3.66 10.48
C ALA A 153 2.18 3.66 11.38
N SER A 154 2.79 2.49 11.65
CA SER A 154 4.07 2.42 12.37
C SER A 154 5.28 2.86 11.52
N LEU A 155 5.11 3.00 10.20
CA LEU A 155 6.16 3.47 9.30
C LEU A 155 6.40 4.97 9.50
N ASN A 156 7.68 5.35 9.64
CA ASN A 156 8.11 6.73 9.93
C ASN A 156 7.39 7.87 9.17
N PRO A 157 7.17 7.81 7.83
CA PRO A 157 6.52 8.91 7.12
C PRO A 157 4.99 8.94 7.27
N VAL A 158 4.37 7.89 7.82
CA VAL A 158 2.92 7.71 7.87
C VAL A 158 2.39 8.18 9.23
N GLU A 159 1.48 9.15 9.21
CA GLU A 159 0.75 9.59 10.40
C GLU A 159 -0.43 8.68 10.72
N SER A 160 -1.17 8.27 9.68
CA SER A 160 -2.26 7.31 9.81
C SER A 160 -2.49 6.58 8.48
N ALA A 161 -3.07 5.39 8.55
CA ALA A 161 -3.42 4.62 7.36
C ALA A 161 -4.83 4.04 7.50
N ARG A 162 -5.48 3.83 6.36
CA ARG A 162 -6.76 3.12 6.26
C ARG A 162 -6.66 2.09 5.16
N VAL A 163 -7.05 0.85 5.48
CA VAL A 163 -7.00 -0.27 4.54
C VAL A 163 -8.41 -0.74 4.27
N HIS A 164 -8.75 -0.86 2.99
CA HIS A 164 -9.99 -1.46 2.52
C HIS A 164 -9.64 -2.74 1.77
N LEU A 165 -10.26 -3.84 2.19
CA LEU A 165 -10.07 -5.16 1.60
C LEU A 165 -11.39 -5.64 1.01
N ALA A 166 -11.34 -6.13 -0.22
CA ALA A 166 -12.43 -6.86 -0.85
C ALA A 166 -12.02 -8.32 -1.01
N LEU A 167 -12.41 -9.15 -0.05
CA LEU A 167 -12.14 -10.58 -0.01
C LEU A 167 -13.33 -11.35 -0.61
N PRO A 168 -13.15 -12.08 -1.72
CA PRO A 168 -14.22 -12.84 -2.33
C PRO A 168 -14.53 -14.12 -1.54
N GLU A 169 -15.75 -14.65 -1.71
CA GLU A 169 -16.13 -15.94 -1.15
C GLU A 169 -15.35 -17.08 -1.83
N LYS A 170 -15.01 -18.13 -1.07
CA LYS A 170 -14.37 -19.33 -1.62
C LYS A 170 -15.41 -20.11 -2.45
N ARG A 171 -15.11 -20.35 -3.72
CA ARG A 171 -15.93 -21.17 -4.63
C ARG A 171 -15.27 -22.54 -4.83
N LEU A 172 -16.07 -23.58 -5.12
CA LEU A 172 -15.55 -24.94 -5.35
C LEU A 172 -14.72 -25.05 -6.64
N PHE A 173 -15.00 -24.19 -7.61
CA PHE A 173 -14.31 -24.15 -8.89
C PHE A 173 -13.40 -22.92 -8.96
N LYS A 174 -12.12 -23.12 -9.28
CA LYS A 174 -11.12 -22.03 -9.38
C LYS A 174 -11.51 -20.98 -10.43
N ASP A 175 -12.14 -21.38 -11.52
CA ASP A 175 -12.52 -20.48 -12.63
C ASP A 175 -13.61 -19.46 -12.24
N GLN A 176 -14.30 -19.68 -11.12
CA GLN A 176 -15.31 -18.77 -10.59
C GLN A 176 -14.79 -17.93 -9.41
N GLN A 177 -13.52 -18.11 -9.02
CA GLN A 177 -12.92 -17.37 -7.93
C GLN A 177 -12.51 -15.97 -8.40
N LYS A 178 -13.15 -14.93 -7.86
CA LYS A 178 -12.68 -13.55 -8.08
C LYS A 178 -11.35 -13.33 -7.35
N PRO A 179 -10.46 -12.45 -7.84
CA PRO A 179 -9.24 -12.09 -7.12
C PRO A 179 -9.58 -11.23 -5.90
N ALA A 180 -8.78 -11.34 -4.84
CA ALA A 180 -8.80 -10.38 -3.74
C ALA A 180 -8.23 -9.05 -4.22
N THR A 181 -8.75 -7.93 -3.69
CA THR A 181 -8.23 -6.59 -3.98
C THR A 181 -8.09 -5.78 -2.70
N ALA A 182 -7.14 -4.85 -2.68
CA ALA A 182 -6.89 -3.98 -1.55
C ALA A 182 -6.66 -2.53 -1.98
N SER A 183 -7.18 -1.60 -1.19
CA SER A 183 -6.92 -0.16 -1.33
C SER A 183 -6.41 0.38 -0.02
N VAL A 184 -5.23 0.98 -0.05
CA VAL A 184 -4.56 1.57 1.10
C VAL A 184 -4.52 3.07 0.91
N ILE A 185 -5.08 3.80 1.87
CA ILE A 185 -4.97 5.25 1.95
C ILE A 185 -3.98 5.55 3.06
N VAL A 186 -2.94 6.31 2.72
CA VAL A 186 -1.94 6.78 3.68
C VAL A 186 -2.08 8.29 3.87
N ASN A 187 -2.06 8.70 5.12
CA ASN A 187 -1.89 10.09 5.50
C ASN A 187 -0.45 10.26 5.99
N LEU A 188 0.31 11.12 5.32
CA LEU A 188 1.71 11.39 5.60
C LEU A 188 1.86 12.57 6.55
N GLN A 189 2.90 12.53 7.37
CA GLN A 189 3.28 13.65 8.22
C GLN A 189 3.56 14.93 7.39
N PRO A 190 3.26 16.13 7.93
CA PRO A 190 3.49 17.38 7.22
C PRO A 190 4.94 17.53 6.70
N GLY A 191 5.09 17.83 5.41
CA GLY A 191 6.40 18.02 4.77
C GLY A 191 7.19 16.73 4.48
N ARG A 192 6.65 15.55 4.81
CA ARG A 192 7.25 14.26 4.45
C ARG A 192 6.71 13.76 3.10
N ARG A 193 7.51 12.91 2.47
CA ARG A 193 7.16 12.15 1.26
C ARG A 193 7.57 10.70 1.47
N MET A 194 6.83 9.80 0.84
CA MET A 194 7.21 8.40 0.76
C MET A 194 8.18 8.16 -0.41
N SER A 195 9.17 7.28 -0.20
CA SER A 195 10.00 6.75 -1.28
C SER A 195 9.30 5.59 -1.98
N GLU A 196 9.70 5.31 -3.23
CA GLU A 196 9.19 4.16 -4.00
C GLU A 196 9.40 2.84 -3.25
N THR A 197 10.55 2.68 -2.59
CA THR A 197 10.85 1.51 -1.75
C THR A 197 9.88 1.33 -0.60
N GLN A 198 9.40 2.42 0.01
CA GLN A 198 8.42 2.36 1.09
C GLN A 198 7.02 2.02 0.55
N ILE A 199 6.66 2.58 -0.61
CA ILE A 199 5.39 2.27 -1.29
C ILE A 199 5.35 0.78 -1.66
N GLN A 200 6.42 0.28 -2.29
CA GLN A 200 6.58 -1.14 -2.64
C GLN A 200 6.55 -2.03 -1.39
N GLY A 201 7.17 -1.58 -0.29
CA GLY A 201 7.10 -2.27 1.00
C GLY A 201 5.68 -2.42 1.53
N ILE A 202 4.84 -1.37 1.42
CA ILE A 202 3.42 -1.46 1.77
C ILE A 202 2.69 -2.45 0.86
N VAL A 203 2.93 -2.41 -0.45
CA VAL A 203 2.32 -3.33 -1.42
C VAL A 203 2.62 -4.78 -1.06
N TYR A 204 3.89 -5.12 -0.84
CA TYR A 204 4.30 -6.48 -0.47
C TYR A 204 3.79 -6.91 0.89
N LEU A 205 3.75 -5.99 1.87
CA LEU A 205 3.20 -6.29 3.20
C LEU A 205 1.72 -6.66 3.11
N VAL A 206 0.94 -5.90 2.35
CA VAL A 206 -0.50 -6.13 2.21
C VAL A 206 -0.78 -7.39 1.38
N SER A 207 -0.09 -7.57 0.25
CA SER A 207 -0.27 -8.76 -0.59
C SER A 207 0.16 -10.04 0.15
N GLY A 208 1.28 -10.00 0.88
CA GLY A 208 1.77 -11.13 1.65
C GLY A 208 0.91 -11.47 2.88
N SER A 209 0.14 -10.52 3.39
CA SER A 209 -0.74 -10.73 4.55
C SER A 209 -2.09 -11.34 4.20
N ILE A 210 -2.44 -11.45 2.91
CA ILE A 210 -3.77 -11.86 2.45
C ILE A 210 -3.66 -13.01 1.44
N GLU A 211 -4.34 -14.11 1.73
CA GLU A 211 -4.41 -15.26 0.83
C GLU A 211 -5.05 -14.86 -0.52
N GLY A 212 -4.34 -15.10 -1.62
CA GLY A 212 -4.85 -14.86 -2.97
C GLY A 212 -4.90 -13.39 -3.41
N LEU A 213 -4.19 -12.50 -2.71
CA LEU A 213 -3.99 -11.11 -3.12
C LEU A 213 -2.67 -10.94 -3.86
N ASP A 214 -2.74 -10.55 -5.13
CA ASP A 214 -1.56 -10.19 -5.91
C ASP A 214 -1.15 -8.73 -5.63
N THR A 215 0.14 -8.45 -5.75
CA THR A 215 0.73 -7.11 -5.73
C THR A 215 0.08 -6.16 -6.74
N ASP A 216 -0.28 -6.65 -7.93
CA ASP A 216 -0.95 -5.86 -8.98
C ASP A 216 -2.37 -5.40 -8.57
N HIS A 217 -2.96 -6.02 -7.55
CA HIS A 217 -4.30 -5.71 -7.04
C HIS A 217 -4.28 -4.88 -5.73
N VAL A 218 -3.13 -4.30 -5.38
CA VAL A 218 -2.98 -3.38 -4.25
C VAL A 218 -2.74 -1.97 -4.77
N THR A 219 -3.65 -1.05 -4.44
CA THR A 219 -3.49 0.37 -4.77
C THR A 219 -3.18 1.17 -3.52
N VAL A 220 -2.10 1.96 -3.55
CA VAL A 220 -1.75 2.89 -2.46
C VAL A 220 -2.02 4.32 -2.92
N ILE A 221 -2.73 5.08 -2.09
CA ILE A 221 -3.20 6.44 -2.39
C ILE A 221 -2.82 7.37 -1.23
N ASP A 222 -2.36 8.57 -1.57
CA ASP A 222 -2.06 9.66 -0.63
C ASP A 222 -3.34 10.41 -0.18
N GLN A 223 -3.25 11.20 0.91
CA GLN A 223 -4.33 12.05 1.42
C GLN A 223 -4.92 13.02 0.37
N ASN A 224 -4.15 13.34 -0.67
CA ASN A 224 -4.54 14.27 -1.74
C ASN A 224 -5.20 13.54 -2.93
N GLY A 225 -5.47 12.23 -2.82
CA GLY A 225 -6.02 11.42 -3.91
C GLY A 225 -5.00 11.07 -5.00
N LYS A 226 -3.70 11.33 -4.76
CA LYS A 226 -2.64 10.92 -5.68
C LYS A 226 -2.37 9.44 -5.49
N ILE A 227 -2.47 8.66 -6.56
CA ILE A 227 -2.05 7.26 -6.56
C ILE A 227 -0.52 7.23 -6.47
N LEU A 228 -0.02 6.51 -5.46
CA LEU A 228 1.40 6.36 -5.17
C LEU A 228 1.95 5.07 -5.76
N THR A 229 1.13 4.01 -5.83
CA THR A 229 1.47 2.83 -6.62
C THR A 229 1.54 3.22 -8.08
N GLY A 230 2.65 2.90 -8.75
CA GLY A 230 2.69 2.95 -10.21
C GLY A 230 1.60 2.04 -10.73
N THR A 231 0.44 2.59 -11.09
CA THR A 231 -0.51 1.89 -11.94
C THR A 231 0.28 1.60 -13.20
N GLY A 232 0.71 0.35 -13.31
CA GLY A 232 1.38 -0.17 -14.47
C GLY A 232 0.47 0.07 -15.65
N ASN A 233 0.68 1.19 -16.32
CA ASN A 233 0.31 1.39 -17.71
C ASN A 233 1.22 0.49 -18.58
N LYS A 234 1.42 -0.76 -18.15
CA LYS A 234 2.05 -1.86 -18.89
C LYS A 234 1.27 -2.18 -20.18
N GLY A 235 0.12 -1.55 -20.41
CA GLY A 235 -0.75 -1.78 -21.56
C GLY A 235 -0.93 -0.62 -22.54
N LEU A 236 -0.37 0.59 -22.31
CA LEU A 236 -0.50 1.65 -23.32
C LEU A 236 0.65 1.57 -24.33
N LEU A 237 0.47 0.68 -25.32
CA LEU A 237 1.26 0.63 -26.56
C LEU A 237 1.41 2.05 -27.13
N GLY A 238 2.58 2.66 -26.99
CA GLY A 238 2.93 3.91 -27.69
C GLY A 238 3.76 4.92 -26.89
N THR A 239 3.73 4.88 -25.57
CA THR A 239 4.60 5.73 -24.73
C THR A 239 5.71 4.90 -24.11
N LEU A 240 6.98 5.29 -24.33
CA LEU A 240 8.13 4.70 -23.63
C LEU A 240 7.81 4.58 -22.13
N SER A 241 7.82 3.36 -21.60
CA SER A 241 7.62 3.15 -20.17
C SER A 241 8.69 3.93 -19.39
N PRO A 242 8.35 4.61 -18.29
CA PRO A 242 9.33 5.29 -17.42
C PRO A 242 10.52 4.39 -17.06
N ASP A 243 10.25 3.11 -16.82
CA ASP A 243 11.26 2.08 -16.54
C ASP A 243 12.26 1.88 -17.70
N MET A 244 11.82 1.96 -18.95
CA MET A 244 12.71 1.85 -20.13
C MET A 244 13.62 3.07 -20.25
N LEU A 245 13.11 4.26 -19.94
CA LEU A 245 13.91 5.49 -19.89
C LEU A 245 14.91 5.45 -18.74
N GLU A 246 14.50 4.98 -17.56
CA GLU A 246 15.39 4.81 -16.41
C GLU A 246 16.50 3.80 -16.70
N PHE A 247 16.16 2.67 -17.32
CA PHE A 247 17.15 1.69 -17.78
C PHE A 247 18.14 2.31 -18.78
N GLN A 248 17.65 3.12 -19.73
CA GLN A 248 18.53 3.85 -20.65
C GLN A 248 19.51 4.76 -19.91
N VAL A 249 19.01 5.60 -18.99
CA VAL A 249 19.83 6.51 -18.19
C VAL A 249 20.85 5.74 -17.34
N GLN A 250 20.48 4.59 -16.80
CA GLN A 250 21.38 3.74 -16.02
C GLN A 250 22.51 3.15 -16.88
N VAL A 251 22.18 2.66 -18.08
CA VAL A 251 23.18 2.17 -19.04
C VAL A 251 24.14 3.29 -19.43
N GLU A 252 23.61 4.45 -19.83
CA GLU A 252 24.39 5.64 -20.21
C GLU A 252 25.34 6.07 -19.08
N LYS A 253 24.83 6.18 -17.85
CA LYS A 253 25.62 6.55 -16.68
C LYS A 253 26.72 5.53 -16.39
N SER A 254 26.42 4.23 -16.45
CA SER A 254 27.40 3.18 -16.18
C SER A 254 28.55 3.18 -17.21
N MET A 255 28.25 3.46 -18.48
CA MET A 255 29.24 3.58 -19.54
C MET A 255 30.04 4.86 -19.38
N GLU A 256 29.39 5.97 -19.03
CA GLU A 256 30.05 7.26 -18.77
C GLU A 256 31.06 7.13 -17.64
N GLU A 257 30.69 6.49 -16.52
CA GLU A 257 31.57 6.26 -15.37
C GLU A 257 32.80 5.42 -15.75
N ARG A 258 32.63 4.36 -16.54
CA ARG A 258 33.75 3.52 -17.02
C ARG A 258 34.69 4.29 -17.94
N ALA A 259 34.14 5.01 -18.91
CA ALA A 259 34.93 5.81 -19.85
C ALA A 259 35.67 6.95 -19.14
N GLN A 260 35.00 7.63 -18.21
CA GLN A 260 35.59 8.69 -17.39
C GLN A 260 36.73 8.14 -16.53
N ALA A 261 36.55 6.97 -15.89
CA ALA A 261 37.59 6.37 -15.05
C ALA A 261 38.86 6.01 -15.83
N LEU A 262 38.74 5.56 -17.09
CA LEU A 262 39.89 5.31 -17.96
C LEU A 262 40.62 6.60 -18.33
N LEU A 263 39.88 7.66 -18.66
CA LEU A 263 40.46 8.96 -18.99
C LEU A 263 41.09 9.65 -17.78
N ASP A 264 40.48 9.53 -16.60
CA ASP A 264 41.03 10.05 -15.35
C ASP A 264 42.35 9.35 -15.01
N LYS A 265 42.49 8.04 -15.27
CA LYS A 265 43.76 7.32 -15.12
C LYS A 265 44.83 7.76 -16.12
N ALA A 266 44.45 8.02 -17.37
CA ALA A 266 45.40 8.40 -18.41
C ALA A 266 45.85 9.87 -18.29
N LEU A 267 44.95 10.77 -17.89
CA LEU A 267 45.12 12.23 -18.01
C LEU A 267 45.17 12.95 -16.66
N GLY A 268 44.72 12.30 -15.58
CA GLY A 268 44.46 12.91 -14.29
C GLY A 268 43.01 13.37 -14.15
N SER A 269 42.54 13.45 -12.90
CA SER A 269 41.17 13.85 -12.59
C SER A 269 40.84 15.24 -13.14
N LYS A 270 39.60 15.40 -13.63
CA LYS A 270 39.05 16.65 -14.18
C LYS A 270 39.74 17.19 -15.44
N LYS A 271 40.56 16.39 -16.13
CA LYS A 271 41.18 16.79 -17.41
C LYS A 271 40.45 16.28 -18.65
N ALA A 272 39.38 15.51 -18.46
CA ALA A 272 38.50 15.07 -19.52
C ALA A 272 37.06 15.00 -19.02
N MET A 273 36.11 15.14 -19.94
CA MET A 273 34.69 14.98 -19.70
C MET A 273 34.11 14.11 -20.81
N VAL A 274 33.42 13.03 -20.42
CA VAL A 274 32.73 12.13 -21.34
C VAL A 274 31.23 12.33 -21.22
N ARG A 275 30.53 12.27 -22.36
CA ARG A 275 29.08 12.15 -22.45
C ARG A 275 28.73 11.03 -23.41
N ILE A 276 27.88 10.11 -22.96
CA ILE A 276 27.46 8.95 -23.73
C ILE A 276 25.95 8.99 -23.86
N THR A 277 25.46 8.76 -25.07
CA THR A 277 24.04 8.56 -25.36
C THR A 277 23.87 7.22 -26.06
N ALA A 278 22.99 6.39 -25.52
CA ALA A 278 22.74 5.04 -26.02
C ALA A 278 21.32 4.93 -26.56
N SER A 279 21.19 4.57 -27.83
CA SER A 279 19.90 4.19 -28.42
C SER A 279 19.70 2.70 -28.22
N LEU A 280 18.74 2.34 -27.36
CA LEU A 280 18.36 0.97 -27.04
C LEU A 280 17.16 0.55 -27.89
N ASP A 281 17.15 -0.72 -28.31
CA ASP A 281 16.02 -1.36 -28.96
C ASP A 281 15.21 -2.14 -27.92
N PHE A 282 13.99 -1.67 -27.66
CA PHE A 282 13.03 -2.29 -26.75
C PHE A 282 11.95 -3.09 -27.51
N ALA A 283 12.10 -3.30 -28.82
CA ALA A 283 11.18 -4.13 -29.57
C ALA A 283 11.28 -5.59 -29.11
N GLN A 284 10.18 -6.13 -28.59
CA GLN A 284 10.06 -7.55 -28.30
C GLN A 284 9.64 -8.29 -29.57
N PHE A 285 10.54 -9.13 -30.08
CA PHE A 285 10.24 -10.03 -31.19
C PHE A 285 9.98 -11.44 -30.64
N GLU A 286 8.78 -11.95 -30.89
CA GLU A 286 8.44 -13.36 -30.68
C GLU A 286 8.50 -14.08 -32.02
N LYS A 287 9.39 -15.07 -32.14
CA LYS A 287 9.47 -15.93 -33.33
C LYS A 287 9.01 -17.34 -32.95
N THR A 288 7.91 -17.76 -33.56
CA THR A 288 7.40 -19.12 -33.48
C THR A 288 7.74 -19.83 -34.78
N GLU A 289 8.64 -20.82 -34.71
CA GLU A 289 8.93 -21.71 -35.83
C GLU A 289 8.28 -23.07 -35.55
N GLU A 290 7.48 -23.55 -36.51
CA GLU A 290 6.98 -24.92 -36.53
C GLU A 290 7.72 -25.67 -37.64
N ILE A 291 8.62 -26.58 -37.24
CA ILE A 291 9.36 -27.44 -38.17
C ILE A 291 8.72 -28.82 -38.14
N PHE A 292 8.39 -29.33 -39.32
CA PHE A 292 7.89 -30.69 -39.53
C PHE A 292 9.02 -31.57 -40.04
N ASP A 293 9.20 -32.74 -39.44
CA ASP A 293 10.16 -33.73 -39.94
C ASP A 293 9.45 -34.67 -40.94
N PRO A 294 9.76 -34.59 -42.24
CA PRO A 294 9.13 -35.44 -43.24
C PRO A 294 9.65 -36.88 -43.28
N GLU A 295 10.75 -37.20 -42.57
CA GLU A 295 11.44 -38.50 -42.72
C GLU A 295 10.88 -39.61 -41.83
N GLU A 296 10.16 -39.27 -40.74
CA GLU A 296 9.53 -40.25 -39.83
C GLU A 296 8.03 -39.99 -39.61
N PRO A 297 7.16 -40.18 -40.62
CA PRO A 297 5.73 -40.11 -40.41
C PRO A 297 5.24 -41.33 -39.61
N VAL A 298 4.74 -41.10 -38.40
CA VAL A 298 4.19 -42.17 -37.55
C VAL A 298 2.72 -42.37 -37.90
N ILE A 299 2.32 -43.61 -38.22
CA ILE A 299 0.93 -43.94 -38.50
C ILE A 299 0.12 -43.80 -37.21
N ARG A 300 -0.88 -42.91 -37.19
CA ARG A 300 -1.80 -42.73 -36.05
C ARG A 300 -3.00 -43.65 -36.14
N SER A 301 -3.55 -43.86 -37.33
CA SER A 301 -4.65 -44.80 -37.53
C SER A 301 -4.68 -45.33 -38.95
N GLU A 302 -4.97 -46.62 -39.08
CA GLU A 302 -5.12 -47.29 -40.36
C GLU A 302 -6.48 -47.98 -40.40
N GLN A 303 -7.30 -47.66 -41.40
CA GLN A 303 -8.57 -48.33 -41.65
C GLN A 303 -8.50 -49.05 -42.99
N ILE A 304 -8.66 -50.37 -42.96
CA ILE A 304 -8.70 -51.24 -44.13
C ILE A 304 -10.12 -51.80 -44.21
N ASN A 305 -10.86 -51.40 -45.24
CA ASN A 305 -12.15 -51.99 -45.58
C ASN A 305 -11.94 -52.89 -46.79
N GLU A 306 -12.04 -54.20 -46.60
CA GLU A 306 -11.97 -55.20 -47.68
C GLU A 306 -13.34 -55.86 -47.83
N GLU A 307 -13.96 -55.66 -49.00
CA GLU A 307 -15.21 -56.31 -49.38
C GLU A 307 -14.89 -57.32 -50.48
N LYS A 308 -15.09 -58.61 -50.18
CA LYS A 308 -15.05 -59.70 -51.14
C LYS A 308 -16.47 -60.23 -51.32
N SER A 309 -17.02 -60.15 -52.51
CA SER A 309 -18.34 -60.73 -52.83
C SER A 309 -18.22 -61.68 -54.02
N GLY A 310 -18.69 -62.91 -53.85
CA GLY A 310 -18.71 -63.95 -54.87
C GLY A 310 -18.15 -65.26 -54.32
N SER A 311 -18.76 -66.38 -54.72
CA SER A 311 -18.32 -67.71 -54.31
C SER A 311 -17.29 -68.21 -55.32
N GLU A 312 -16.11 -68.65 -54.86
CA GLU A 312 -15.14 -69.35 -55.69
C GLU A 312 -15.75 -70.67 -56.18
N ILE A 313 -16.01 -70.80 -57.48
CA ILE A 313 -16.38 -72.08 -58.08
C ILE A 313 -15.10 -72.74 -58.56
N VAL A 314 -14.67 -73.76 -57.83
CA VAL A 314 -13.58 -74.67 -58.20
C VAL A 314 -14.05 -75.55 -59.38
N GLY A 315 -13.66 -75.16 -60.60
CA GLY A 315 -13.25 -76.03 -61.70
C GLY A 315 -14.21 -77.09 -62.27
N GLY A 316 -14.68 -76.85 -63.50
CA GLY A 316 -14.88 -77.91 -64.49
C GLY A 316 -13.60 -78.14 -65.30
N VAL A 317 -13.28 -79.40 -65.64
CA VAL A 317 -12.02 -79.81 -66.31
C VAL A 317 -11.96 -79.25 -67.75
N PRO A 318 -10.98 -78.42 -68.11
CA PRO A 318 -10.86 -77.90 -69.47
C PRO A 318 -10.46 -79.00 -70.46
N GLY A 319 -11.33 -79.31 -71.43
CA GLY A 319 -11.06 -80.31 -72.46
C GLY A 319 -12.10 -80.30 -73.57
N VAL A 320 -11.73 -80.81 -74.75
CA VAL A 320 -12.50 -80.75 -76.01
C VAL A 320 -13.91 -81.37 -75.95
N GLN A 321 -14.27 -82.14 -74.91
CA GLN A 321 -15.62 -82.67 -74.75
C GLN A 321 -16.68 -81.60 -74.40
N SER A 322 -16.31 -80.46 -73.81
CA SER A 322 -17.26 -79.40 -73.49
C SER A 322 -17.76 -78.60 -74.71
N ASN A 323 -17.14 -78.76 -75.88
CA ASN A 323 -17.49 -78.06 -77.13
C ASN A 323 -18.12 -78.95 -78.20
N LEU A 324 -18.44 -80.21 -77.90
CA LEU A 324 -19.26 -81.04 -78.79
C LEU A 324 -20.74 -80.65 -78.59
N GLN A 325 -21.36 -80.17 -79.67
CA GLN A 325 -22.78 -79.81 -79.71
C GLN A 325 -23.62 -81.03 -79.32
N GLY A 326 -24.31 -80.94 -78.18
CA GLY A 326 -25.18 -82.01 -77.68
C GLY A 326 -25.31 -82.11 -76.16
N ASN A 327 -24.54 -81.37 -75.37
CA ASN A 327 -24.69 -81.41 -73.91
C ASN A 327 -25.35 -80.13 -73.38
N THR A 328 -26.69 -80.11 -73.37
CA THR A 328 -27.49 -79.09 -72.69
C THR A 328 -27.56 -79.40 -71.20
N ASN A 329 -26.50 -79.07 -70.46
CA ASN A 329 -26.59 -78.97 -69.00
C ASN A 329 -26.40 -77.51 -68.59
N SER A 330 -27.56 -76.88 -68.42
CA SER A 330 -27.90 -75.73 -67.58
C SER A 330 -26.76 -74.81 -67.16
N ALA A 331 -26.77 -73.61 -67.75
CA ALA A 331 -26.04 -72.44 -67.26
C ALA A 331 -26.48 -72.11 -65.82
N ALA A 332 -25.62 -72.37 -64.85
CA ALA A 332 -25.66 -71.68 -63.57
C ALA A 332 -25.08 -70.27 -63.79
N SER A 333 -25.90 -69.24 -63.59
CA SER A 333 -25.45 -67.84 -63.56
C SER A 333 -24.45 -67.65 -62.43
N ALA A 334 -23.15 -67.71 -62.75
CA ALA A 334 -22.08 -67.42 -61.82
C ALA A 334 -21.83 -65.91 -61.79
N THR A 335 -22.11 -65.26 -60.65
CA THR A 335 -21.67 -63.89 -60.40
C THR A 335 -20.14 -63.90 -60.24
N PRO A 336 -19.37 -63.15 -61.08
CA PRO A 336 -17.92 -63.13 -60.96
C PRO A 336 -17.50 -62.57 -59.60
N PRO A 337 -16.44 -63.12 -58.96
CA PRO A 337 -15.96 -62.59 -57.69
C PRO A 337 -15.45 -61.15 -57.89
N SER A 338 -15.98 -60.22 -57.09
CA SER A 338 -15.52 -58.84 -57.04
C SER A 338 -14.86 -58.61 -55.68
N SER A 339 -13.66 -58.03 -55.70
CA SER A 339 -12.92 -57.64 -54.51
C SER A 339 -12.67 -56.15 -54.56
N ARG A 340 -13.06 -55.44 -53.50
CA ARG A 340 -12.76 -54.02 -53.31
C ARG A 340 -12.03 -53.85 -51.99
N ALA A 341 -10.80 -53.35 -52.06
CA ALA A 341 -10.04 -52.95 -50.89
C ALA A 341 -9.89 -51.42 -50.87
N GLN A 342 -10.27 -50.79 -49.76
CA GLN A 342 -10.03 -49.38 -49.49
C GLN A 342 -9.18 -49.26 -48.22
N LYS A 343 -8.02 -48.61 -48.35
CA LYS A 343 -7.08 -48.36 -47.25
C LYS A 343 -6.96 -46.85 -47.02
N THR A 344 -7.30 -46.40 -45.81
CA THR A 344 -7.12 -45.01 -45.37
C THR A 344 -6.11 -45.01 -44.23
N THR A 345 -4.98 -44.32 -44.41
CA THR A 345 -3.91 -44.23 -43.40
C THR A 345 -3.74 -42.76 -43.00
N ASN A 346 -3.90 -42.47 -41.71
CA ASN A 346 -3.66 -41.15 -41.12
C ASN A 346 -2.28 -41.15 -40.46
N TYR A 347 -1.47 -40.15 -40.79
CA TYR A 347 -0.13 -39.96 -40.22
C TYR A 347 -0.14 -38.81 -39.22
N GLU A 348 0.62 -38.95 -38.14
CA GLU A 348 1.09 -37.84 -37.31
C GLU A 348 2.53 -37.55 -37.72
N ILE A 349 2.79 -36.28 -38.06
CA ILE A 349 4.13 -35.81 -38.38
C ILE A 349 4.68 -35.17 -37.12
N SER A 350 5.89 -35.53 -36.72
CA SER A 350 6.53 -34.91 -35.57
C SER A 350 6.67 -33.40 -35.83
N LYS A 351 6.24 -32.59 -34.87
CA LYS A 351 6.40 -31.13 -34.92
C LYS A 351 7.35 -30.68 -33.82
N VAL A 352 8.32 -29.86 -34.20
CA VAL A 352 9.14 -29.11 -33.25
C VAL A 352 8.66 -27.67 -33.26
N VAL A 353 8.05 -27.25 -32.14
CA VAL A 353 7.65 -25.86 -31.95
C VAL A 353 8.74 -25.15 -31.17
N SER A 354 9.49 -24.28 -31.84
CA SER A 354 10.49 -23.43 -31.20
C SER A 354 9.92 -22.03 -31.00
N LYS A 355 9.78 -21.62 -29.74
CA LYS A 355 9.39 -20.25 -29.36
C LYS A 355 10.63 -19.52 -28.85
N THR A 356 11.19 -18.66 -29.67
CA THR A 356 12.33 -17.81 -29.29
C THR A 356 11.82 -16.43 -28.88
N VAL A 357 12.09 -16.04 -27.64
CA VAL A 357 11.81 -14.69 -27.12
C VAL A 357 13.13 -13.97 -26.92
N ASN A 358 13.40 -12.97 -27.75
CA ASN A 358 14.63 -12.19 -27.63
C ASN A 358 14.55 -11.24 -26.42
N PRO A 359 15.66 -11.04 -25.69
CA PRO A 359 15.71 -10.05 -24.62
C PRO A 359 15.53 -8.64 -25.19
N VAL A 360 14.76 -7.80 -24.49
CA VAL A 360 14.59 -6.38 -24.80
C VAL A 360 15.76 -5.56 -24.23
N GLY A 361 16.04 -4.39 -24.82
CA GLY A 361 17.09 -3.49 -24.35
C GLY A 361 18.47 -3.77 -24.95
N THR A 362 18.51 -4.28 -26.18
CA THR A 362 19.79 -4.42 -26.91
C THR A 362 20.26 -3.04 -27.38
N ILE A 363 21.58 -2.81 -27.35
CA ILE A 363 22.13 -1.51 -27.75
C ILE A 363 22.22 -1.45 -29.28
N LYS A 364 21.46 -0.53 -29.88
CA LYS A 364 21.44 -0.32 -31.34
C LYS A 364 22.53 0.63 -31.79
N LYS A 365 22.74 1.72 -31.05
CA LYS A 365 23.75 2.74 -31.36
C LYS A 365 24.26 3.40 -30.10
N ILE A 366 25.57 3.61 -30.03
CA ILE A 366 26.21 4.42 -28.99
C ILE A 366 26.80 5.65 -29.66
N SER A 367 26.54 6.82 -29.10
CA SER A 367 27.19 8.07 -29.47
C SER A 367 28.00 8.56 -28.29
N VAL A 368 29.30 8.74 -28.47
CA VAL A 368 30.23 9.15 -27.42
C VAL A 368 30.83 10.50 -27.80
N SER A 369 30.71 11.48 -26.90
CA SER A 369 31.34 12.78 -27.00
C SER A 369 32.38 12.93 -25.89
N VAL A 370 33.60 13.31 -26.27
CA VAL A 370 34.73 13.40 -25.35
C VAL A 370 35.37 14.76 -25.50
N LEU A 371 35.44 15.49 -24.38
CA LEU A 371 36.16 16.75 -24.29
C LEU A 371 37.43 16.53 -23.47
N VAL A 372 38.57 16.96 -24.00
CA VAL A 372 39.89 16.73 -23.41
C VAL A 372 40.59 18.07 -23.24
N ALA A 373 41.10 18.32 -22.04
CA ALA A 373 41.86 19.53 -21.75
C ALA A 373 43.28 19.48 -22.36
N ASP A 374 43.75 20.65 -22.77
CA ASP A 374 45.10 20.86 -23.27
C ASP A 374 46.17 20.49 -22.24
N LYS A 375 47.38 20.20 -22.72
CA LYS A 375 48.49 19.79 -21.87
C LYS A 375 49.11 21.03 -21.23
N ILE A 376 49.06 21.08 -19.90
CA ILE A 376 49.76 22.10 -19.12
C ILE A 376 51.18 21.58 -18.85
N ILE A 377 52.19 22.28 -19.36
CA ILE A 377 53.58 22.05 -18.96
C ILE A 377 53.85 22.93 -17.73
N PRO A 378 54.16 22.35 -16.56
CA PRO A 378 54.40 23.12 -15.35
C PRO A 378 55.61 24.05 -15.51
N ALA A 379 55.51 25.24 -14.95
CA ALA A 379 56.58 26.24 -15.02
C ALA A 379 57.88 25.70 -14.45
N THR A 380 58.95 25.74 -15.26
CA THR A 380 60.32 25.51 -14.79
C THR A 380 60.92 26.87 -14.42
N LYS A 381 61.95 26.93 -13.55
CA LYS A 381 62.62 28.17 -13.07
C LYS A 381 63.03 29.21 -14.14
N LYS A 382 62.89 28.92 -15.44
CA LYS A 382 63.22 29.80 -16.57
C LYS A 382 62.09 30.05 -17.59
N GLU A 383 60.91 29.42 -17.47
CA GLU A 383 59.79 29.66 -18.40
C GLU A 383 58.40 29.63 -17.72
N PRO A 384 57.45 30.49 -18.13
CA PRO A 384 56.08 30.48 -17.63
C PRO A 384 55.31 29.23 -18.07
N GLU A 385 54.20 28.91 -17.37
CA GLU A 385 53.31 27.81 -17.74
C GLU A 385 52.82 27.98 -19.18
N LYS A 386 52.97 26.92 -19.99
CA LYS A 386 52.49 26.89 -21.38
C LYS A 386 51.42 25.81 -21.51
N THR A 387 50.29 26.22 -22.08
CA THR A 387 49.21 25.34 -22.51
C THR A 387 49.46 24.95 -23.96
N LEU A 388 49.73 23.67 -24.21
CA LEU A 388 49.95 23.15 -25.55
C LEU A 388 48.76 22.27 -25.97
N PRO A 389 48.22 22.47 -27.19
CA PRO A 389 47.22 21.57 -27.72
C PRO A 389 47.84 20.17 -27.87
N ARG A 390 47.02 19.15 -27.62
CA ARG A 390 47.49 17.77 -27.75
C ARG A 390 47.74 17.40 -29.20
N THR A 391 48.72 16.54 -29.40
CA THR A 391 49.06 16.06 -30.75
C THR A 391 47.97 15.12 -31.28
N GLU A 392 47.83 15.07 -32.60
CA GLU A 392 46.83 14.23 -33.26
C GLU A 392 47.01 12.74 -32.95
N ALA A 393 48.27 12.29 -32.77
CA ALA A 393 48.61 10.93 -32.37
C ALA A 393 48.12 10.58 -30.94
N GLU A 394 48.23 11.51 -29.99
CA GLU A 394 47.71 11.33 -28.63
C GLU A 394 46.17 11.24 -28.64
N LEU A 395 45.51 12.09 -29.42
CA LEU A 395 44.05 12.05 -29.58
C LEU A 395 43.57 10.73 -30.23
N ALA A 396 44.31 10.22 -31.21
CA ALA A 396 44.01 8.91 -31.82
C ALA A 396 44.14 7.75 -30.82
N SER A 397 45.14 7.79 -29.94
CA SER A 397 45.32 6.77 -28.89
C SER A 397 44.19 6.82 -27.86
N LEU A 398 43.78 8.00 -27.42
CA LEU A 398 42.64 8.19 -26.52
C LEU A 398 41.33 7.71 -27.15
N LYS A 399 41.11 8.01 -28.43
CA LYS A 399 39.95 7.49 -29.18
C LYS A 399 39.92 5.97 -29.17
N LYS A 400 41.06 5.31 -29.44
CA LYS A 400 41.15 3.85 -29.45
C LYS A 400 40.84 3.26 -28.07
N MET A 401 41.37 3.86 -27.00
CA MET A 401 41.15 3.44 -25.63
C MET A 401 39.67 3.49 -25.24
N ILE A 402 38.96 4.56 -25.60
CA ILE A 402 37.53 4.71 -25.32
C ILE A 402 36.69 3.76 -26.16
N SER A 403 37.06 3.52 -27.42
CA SER A 403 36.32 2.59 -28.30
C SER A 403 36.39 1.12 -27.88
N SER A 404 37.40 0.74 -27.10
CA SER A 404 37.58 -0.62 -26.59
C SER A 404 36.96 -0.86 -25.21
N ALA A 405 36.47 0.20 -24.56
CA ALA A 405 35.86 0.17 -23.23
C ALA A 405 34.34 0.06 -23.33
#